data_AF-A0A8C2XTL7-F1
#
_entry.id   AF-A0A8C2XTL7-F1
#
_cell.length_a   1.000
_cell.length_b   1.000
_cell.length_c   1.000
_cell.angle_alpha   90.00
_cell.angle_beta   90.00
_cell.angle_gamma   90.00
#
_symmetry.space_group_name_H-M   'P 1'
#
loop_
_entity.id
_entity.type
_entity.pdbx_description
1 polymer ?
#
loop_
_entity_poly.entity_id
_entity_poly.type
_entity_poly.pdbx_seq_one_letter_code
_entity_poly.pdbx_strand_id
1 'polypeptide(L)'
;PDLFAAHITAPNQFRRMVLCVMPDSWPTLDYSDYGCYCGPGGSGTLVDDPDRCCQVHGTCCHQAMQHPKCWPILDNPYTNLYHYSCDKKNRKVTCDHKNNECEMFICECDRKAIECFGRAPWLPEHEHLPSNRCQ
;
A
#
# COMPACT_ATOMS: atom_id res chain seq x y z
N PRO A 1 -2.54 -8.15 13.61
CA PRO A 1 -1.88 -9.32 12.98
C PRO A 1 -2.78 -9.92 11.90
N ASP A 2 -2.85 -9.27 10.74
CA ASP A 2 -3.73 -9.67 9.64
C ASP A 2 -2.91 -10.08 8.42
N LEU A 3 -2.57 -11.37 8.35
CA LEU A 3 -2.03 -12.01 7.14
C LEU A 3 -2.97 -11.80 5.93
N PHE A 4 -4.25 -11.51 6.19
CA PHE A 4 -5.29 -11.29 5.19
C PHE A 4 -5.17 -9.94 4.45
N ALA A 5 -4.66 -8.88 5.09
CA ALA A 5 -4.51 -7.58 4.40
C ALA A 5 -3.54 -7.66 3.21
N ALA A 6 -2.49 -8.49 3.34
CA ALA A 6 -1.53 -8.77 2.27
C ALA A 6 -2.12 -9.54 1.08
N HIS A 7 -3.24 -10.24 1.26
CA HIS A 7 -3.91 -11.02 0.20
C HIS A 7 -4.90 -10.20 -0.63
N ILE A 8 -5.19 -8.95 -0.24
CA ILE A 8 -6.25 -8.15 -0.86
C ILE A 8 -5.70 -7.21 -1.92
N THR A 9 -4.54 -6.64 -1.66
CA THR A 9 -3.90 -5.72 -2.59
C THR A 9 -3.31 -6.50 -3.76
N ALA A 10 -3.45 -5.98 -4.99
CA ALA A 10 -2.77 -6.49 -6.17
C ALA A 10 -1.28 -6.06 -6.14
N PRO A 11 -0.34 -6.90 -5.66
CA PRO A 11 1.00 -6.45 -5.31
C PRO A 11 1.78 -5.98 -6.54
N ASN A 12 1.49 -6.60 -7.69
CA ASN A 12 2.05 -6.21 -8.98
C ASN A 12 1.57 -4.83 -9.45
N GLN A 13 0.33 -4.45 -9.16
CA GLN A 13 -0.20 -3.13 -9.52
C GLN A 13 0.34 -2.06 -8.58
N PHE A 14 0.38 -2.36 -7.27
CA PHE A 14 1.02 -1.50 -6.27
C PHE A 14 2.46 -1.17 -6.65
N ARG A 15 3.29 -2.19 -6.93
CA ARG A 15 4.67 -2.01 -7.40
C ARG A 15 4.77 -1.09 -8.62
N ARG A 16 3.87 -1.23 -9.59
CA ARG A 16 3.84 -0.39 -10.79
C ARG A 16 3.42 1.05 -10.48
N MET A 17 2.54 1.27 -9.51
CA MET A 17 2.19 2.61 -9.01
C MET A 17 3.37 3.25 -8.28
N VAL A 18 4.10 2.51 -7.44
CA VAL A 18 5.33 3.00 -6.80
C VAL A 18 6.30 3.52 -7.87
N LEU A 19 6.60 2.71 -8.90
CA LEU A 19 7.49 3.10 -10.00
C LEU A 19 6.95 4.25 -10.87
N CYS A 20 5.65 4.52 -10.84
CA CYS A 20 5.05 5.67 -11.52
C CYS A 20 5.43 6.99 -10.83
N VAL A 21 5.34 7.01 -9.51
CA VAL A 21 5.52 8.21 -8.68
C VAL A 21 6.99 8.38 -8.27
N MET A 22 7.67 7.28 -8.02
CA MET A 22 9.05 7.19 -7.54
C MET A 22 9.86 6.23 -8.45
N PRO A 23 10.26 6.66 -9.65
CA PRO A 23 10.88 5.79 -10.65
C PRO A 23 12.25 5.24 -10.24
N ASP A 24 12.94 5.94 -9.34
CA ASP A 24 14.28 5.57 -8.85
C ASP A 24 14.24 4.70 -7.58
N SER A 25 13.04 4.41 -7.04
CA SER A 25 12.85 3.54 -5.89
C SER A 25 13.05 2.05 -6.26
N TRP A 26 13.30 1.23 -5.25
CA TRP A 26 13.25 -0.23 -5.30
C TRP A 26 12.03 -0.71 -4.49
N PRO A 27 10.82 -0.70 -5.09
CA PRO A 27 9.54 -0.79 -4.36
C PRO A 27 9.35 -2.04 -3.50
N THR A 28 9.99 -3.14 -3.89
CA THR A 28 9.90 -4.45 -3.24
C THR A 28 10.89 -4.63 -2.10
N LEU A 29 11.76 -3.64 -1.86
CA LEU A 29 12.69 -3.61 -0.75
C LEU A 29 12.37 -2.40 0.15
N ASP A 30 12.25 -1.21 -0.45
CA ASP A 30 12.16 0.06 0.26
C ASP A 30 10.94 0.20 1.19
N TYR A 31 9.82 -0.48 0.89
CA TYR A 31 8.53 -0.26 1.57
C TYR A 31 7.80 -1.54 2.01
N SER A 32 8.37 -2.72 1.78
CA SER A 32 7.74 -3.99 2.21
C SER A 32 8.28 -4.53 3.53
N ASP A 33 9.39 -3.97 4.01
CA ASP A 33 10.01 -4.29 5.30
C ASP A 33 10.68 -3.02 5.86
N TYR A 34 9.85 -2.05 6.24
CA TYR A 34 10.28 -0.72 6.67
C TYR A 34 9.53 -0.28 7.93
N GLY A 35 10.26 0.31 8.88
CA GLY A 35 9.69 0.79 10.12
C GLY A 35 8.93 -0.30 10.88
N CYS A 36 7.82 0.07 11.50
CA CYS A 36 7.04 -0.80 12.37
C CYS A 36 5.72 -1.26 11.75
N TYR A 37 5.30 -0.66 10.65
CA TYR A 37 4.02 -0.89 9.99
C TYR A 37 4.13 -1.29 8.53
N CYS A 38 5.24 -0.99 7.84
CA CYS A 38 5.42 -1.42 6.44
C CYS A 38 5.88 -2.88 6.37
N GLY A 39 4.94 -3.81 6.45
CA GLY A 39 5.21 -5.24 6.37
C GLY A 39 4.21 -6.10 7.13
N PRO A 40 4.37 -7.42 7.12
CA PRO A 40 3.48 -8.32 7.83
C PRO A 40 3.47 -8.06 9.35
N GLY A 41 2.28 -7.91 9.93
CA GLY A 41 2.13 -7.83 11.39
C GLY A 41 2.44 -6.47 12.02
N GLY A 42 2.41 -5.40 11.22
CA GLY A 42 2.71 -4.05 11.66
C GLY A 42 2.05 -3.64 12.98
N SER A 43 2.84 -3.14 13.93
CA SER A 43 2.42 -2.78 15.29
C SER A 43 3.48 -1.93 15.99
N GLY A 44 3.10 -1.21 17.06
CA GLY A 44 4.04 -0.43 17.87
C GLY A 44 3.97 1.07 17.63
N THR A 45 5.06 1.76 17.94
CA THR A 45 5.21 3.21 17.75
C THR A 45 5.70 3.53 16.34
N LEU A 46 5.09 4.53 15.70
CA LEU A 46 5.53 5.05 14.41
C LEU A 46 6.94 5.64 14.49
N VAL A 47 7.81 5.27 13.56
CA VAL A 47 9.19 5.79 13.55
C VAL A 47 9.38 7.00 12.64
N ASP A 48 8.55 7.16 11.61
CA ASP A 48 8.59 8.29 10.67
C ASP A 48 7.32 8.36 9.77
N ASP A 49 7.37 9.26 8.77
CA ASP A 49 6.27 9.48 7.83
C ASP A 49 6.01 8.28 6.89
N PRO A 50 7.02 7.62 6.27
CA PRO A 50 6.78 6.40 5.52
C PRO A 50 6.09 5.31 6.35
N ASP A 51 6.49 5.13 7.61
CA ASP A 51 5.86 4.17 8.52
C ASP A 51 4.39 4.52 8.80
N ARG A 52 4.07 5.81 8.95
CA ARG A 52 2.69 6.30 9.04
C ARG A 52 1.90 6.02 7.76
N CYS A 53 2.49 6.18 6.58
CA CYS A 53 1.82 5.85 5.31
C CYS A 53 1.37 4.38 5.31
N CYS A 54 2.21 3.47 5.80
CA CYS A 54 1.90 2.04 5.90
C CYS A 54 0.83 1.73 6.94
N GLN A 55 0.84 2.40 8.10
CA GLN A 55 -0.23 2.24 9.09
C GLN A 55 -1.61 2.63 8.51
N VAL A 56 -1.67 3.76 7.80
CA VAL A 56 -2.90 4.23 7.15
C VAL A 56 -3.31 3.29 6.02
N HIS A 57 -2.35 2.83 5.21
CA HIS A 57 -2.61 1.87 4.14
C HIS A 57 -3.16 0.54 4.68
N GLY A 58 -2.52 -0.04 5.72
CA GLY A 58 -3.00 -1.24 6.38
C GLY A 58 -4.40 -1.09 6.95
N THR A 59 -4.70 0.06 7.56
CA THR A 59 -6.07 0.38 8.04
C THR A 59 -7.06 0.45 6.88
N CYS A 60 -6.68 1.06 5.76
CA CYS A 60 -7.51 1.15 4.55
C CYS A 60 -7.79 -0.24 3.97
N CYS A 61 -6.78 -1.10 3.86
CA CYS A 61 -6.94 -2.49 3.41
C CYS A 61 -7.84 -3.30 4.35
N HIS A 62 -7.71 -3.11 5.67
CA HIS A 62 -8.60 -3.74 6.64
C HIS A 62 -10.05 -3.25 6.50
N GLN A 63 -10.29 -1.97 6.19
CA GLN A 63 -11.63 -1.48 5.89
C GLN A 63 -12.19 -2.06 4.59
N ALA A 64 -11.34 -2.26 3.57
CA ALA A 64 -11.73 -2.92 2.33
C ALA A 64 -12.21 -4.37 2.59
N MET A 65 -11.59 -5.09 3.53
CA MET A 65 -12.04 -6.43 3.97
C MET A 65 -13.46 -6.45 4.50
N GLN A 66 -13.81 -5.42 5.26
CA GLN A 66 -15.11 -5.32 5.89
C GLN A 66 -16.16 -4.75 4.94
N HIS A 67 -15.75 -4.30 3.75
CA HIS A 67 -16.64 -3.67 2.80
C HIS A 67 -17.57 -4.71 2.16
N PRO A 68 -18.91 -4.55 2.22
CA PRO A 68 -19.86 -5.58 1.78
C PRO A 68 -19.77 -5.89 0.28
N LYS A 69 -19.29 -4.93 -0.53
CA LYS A 69 -19.06 -5.10 -1.97
C LYS A 69 -17.74 -5.79 -2.32
N CYS A 70 -16.85 -5.96 -1.34
CA CYS A 70 -15.57 -6.63 -1.54
C CYS A 70 -15.64 -8.14 -1.30
N TRP A 71 -16.71 -8.65 -0.68
CA TRP A 71 -16.88 -10.08 -0.40
C TRP A 71 -16.61 -11.01 -1.60
N PRO A 72 -17.11 -10.74 -2.83
CA PRO A 72 -16.87 -11.60 -3.99
C PRO A 72 -15.41 -11.61 -4.49
N ILE A 73 -14.64 -10.58 -4.14
CA ILE A 73 -13.26 -10.35 -4.57
C ILE A 73 -12.29 -11.02 -3.58
N LEU A 74 -12.66 -11.10 -2.29
CA LEU A 74 -11.89 -11.78 -1.25
C LEU A 74 -11.74 -13.30 -1.46
N ASP A 75 -12.58 -13.92 -2.30
CA ASP A 75 -12.51 -15.36 -2.61
C ASP A 75 -11.33 -15.73 -3.53
N ASN A 76 -10.70 -14.76 -4.21
CA ASN A 76 -9.53 -15.03 -5.06
C ASN A 76 -8.55 -13.84 -5.15
N PRO A 77 -7.32 -13.94 -4.59
CA PRO A 77 -6.32 -12.86 -4.63
C PRO A 77 -5.84 -12.51 -6.05
N TYR A 78 -6.11 -13.34 -7.06
CA TYR A 78 -5.83 -13.06 -8.47
C TYR A 78 -6.92 -12.24 -9.18
N THR A 79 -8.10 -12.04 -8.55
CA THR A 79 -9.20 -11.22 -9.10
C THR A 79 -9.23 -9.80 -8.57
N ASN A 80 -8.31 -9.43 -7.67
CA ASN A 80 -8.30 -8.11 -7.01
C ASN A 80 -7.63 -7.02 -7.87
N LEU A 81 -7.70 -7.17 -9.20
CA LEU A 81 -7.13 -6.19 -10.10
C LEU A 81 -8.10 -5.02 -10.25
N TYR A 82 -7.57 -3.81 -10.19
CA TYR A 82 -8.31 -2.59 -10.43
C TYR A 82 -7.73 -1.83 -11.63
N HIS A 83 -8.52 -0.97 -12.23
CA HIS A 83 -8.14 -0.08 -13.32
C HIS A 83 -7.55 1.22 -12.77
N TYR A 84 -6.37 1.58 -13.25
CA TYR A 84 -5.73 2.84 -12.93
C TYR A 84 -4.95 3.36 -14.14
N SER A 85 -4.59 4.64 -14.08
CA SER A 85 -3.70 5.30 -15.03
C SER A 85 -2.50 5.90 -14.31
N CYS A 86 -1.38 5.99 -15.01
CA CYS A 86 -0.14 6.58 -14.52
C CYS A 86 0.28 7.69 -15.48
N ASP A 87 0.26 8.93 -15.00
CA ASP A 87 0.89 10.06 -15.64
C ASP A 87 2.35 10.14 -15.16
N LYS A 88 3.25 9.48 -15.90
CA LYS A 88 4.69 9.45 -15.58
C LYS A 88 5.33 10.84 -15.60
N LYS A 89 4.83 11.76 -16.44
CA LYS A 89 5.39 13.11 -16.56
C LYS A 89 5.12 13.91 -15.29
N ASN A 90 3.91 13.79 -14.75
CA ASN A 90 3.47 14.47 -13.54
C ASN A 90 3.60 13.61 -12.27
N ARG A 91 4.16 12.40 -12.38
CA ARG A 91 4.33 11.43 -11.28
C ARG A 91 3.03 11.23 -10.50
N LYS A 92 1.93 11.01 -11.22
CA LYS A 92 0.58 10.94 -10.64
C LYS A 92 -0.13 9.66 -11.06
N VAL A 93 -0.75 9.01 -10.09
CA VAL A 93 -1.63 7.86 -10.30
C VAL A 93 -3.08 8.31 -10.15
N THR A 94 -3.97 7.80 -11.00
CA THR A 94 -5.41 8.06 -10.91
C THR A 94 -6.17 6.74 -11.05
N CYS A 95 -7.08 6.47 -10.12
CA CYS A 95 -7.99 5.32 -10.20
C CYS A 95 -9.09 5.57 -11.25
N ASP A 96 -9.30 4.61 -12.13
CA ASP A 96 -10.19 4.77 -13.28
C ASP A 96 -11.66 4.53 -12.88
N HIS A 97 -12.58 5.27 -13.49
CA HIS A 97 -14.03 5.15 -13.29
C HIS A 97 -14.62 3.81 -13.71
N LYS A 98 -13.84 2.97 -14.41
CA LYS A 98 -14.19 1.60 -14.79
C LYS A 98 -14.24 0.64 -13.60
N ASN A 99 -13.63 1.02 -12.49
CA ASN A 99 -13.65 0.23 -11.28
C ASN A 99 -15.05 0.12 -10.69
N ASN A 100 -15.41 -1.08 -10.26
CA ASN A 100 -16.52 -1.24 -9.33
C ASN A 100 -16.18 -0.64 -7.95
N GLU A 101 -17.16 -0.61 -7.05
CA GLU A 101 -17.02 0.03 -5.74
C GLU A 101 -15.85 -0.54 -4.92
N CYS A 102 -15.63 -1.86 -4.94
CA CYS A 102 -14.53 -2.48 -4.21
C CYS A 102 -13.17 -2.22 -4.88
N GLU A 103 -13.08 -2.41 -6.20
CA GLU A 103 -11.86 -2.13 -6.98
C GLU A 103 -11.43 -0.68 -6.81
N MET A 104 -12.38 0.26 -6.80
CA MET A 104 -12.12 1.68 -6.59
C MET A 104 -11.61 1.92 -5.17
N PHE A 105 -12.20 1.28 -4.16
CA PHE A 105 -11.78 1.42 -2.78
C PHE A 105 -10.33 0.95 -2.59
N ILE A 106 -9.99 -0.25 -3.09
CA ILE A 106 -8.63 -0.80 -3.01
C ILE A 106 -7.64 0.07 -3.80
N CYS A 107 -8.01 0.47 -5.03
CA CYS A 107 -7.17 1.36 -5.83
C CYS A 107 -6.87 2.68 -5.12
N GLU A 108 -7.86 3.28 -4.46
CA GLU A 108 -7.67 4.52 -3.71
C GLU A 108 -6.83 4.34 -2.45
N CYS A 109 -6.90 3.18 -1.78
CA CYS A 109 -5.96 2.85 -0.70
C CYS A 109 -4.51 2.86 -1.23
N ASP A 110 -4.26 2.15 -2.33
CA ASP A 110 -2.94 2.03 -2.93
C ASP A 110 -2.45 3.39 -3.46
N ARG A 111 -3.27 4.12 -4.22
CA ARG A 111 -2.95 5.46 -4.74
C ARG A 111 -2.54 6.42 -3.63
N LYS A 112 -3.29 6.46 -2.52
CA LYS A 112 -3.00 7.33 -1.37
C LYS A 112 -1.71 6.94 -0.67
N ALA A 113 -1.43 5.65 -0.52
CA ALA A 113 -0.17 5.18 0.04
C ALA A 113 1.01 5.62 -0.83
N ILE A 114 0.90 5.47 -2.15
CA ILE A 114 1.95 5.90 -3.10
C ILE A 114 2.16 7.41 -3.08
N GLU A 115 1.09 8.21 -3.04
CA GLU A 115 1.21 9.67 -2.90
C GLU A 115 1.82 10.09 -1.56
N CYS A 116 1.57 9.32 -0.51
CA CYS A 116 2.16 9.53 0.81
C CYS A 116 3.67 9.27 0.76
N PHE A 117 4.10 8.12 0.24
CA PHE A 117 5.53 7.81 0.08
C PHE A 117 6.26 8.82 -0.79
N GLY A 118 5.63 9.27 -1.89
CA GLY A 118 6.23 10.27 -2.78
C GLY A 118 6.51 11.64 -2.15
N ARG A 119 5.98 11.90 -0.93
CA ARG A 119 6.22 13.12 -0.15
C ARG A 119 7.02 12.87 1.13
N ALA A 120 7.15 11.61 1.54
CA ALA A 120 7.77 11.24 2.79
C ALA A 120 9.28 11.02 2.57
N PRO A 121 10.14 11.61 3.39
CA PRO A 121 11.57 11.34 3.33
C PRO A 121 11.83 9.88 3.75
N TRP A 122 12.58 9.15 2.95
CA TRP A 122 12.98 7.78 3.26
C TRP A 122 14.29 7.77 4.06
N LEU A 123 14.28 7.09 5.20
CA LEU A 123 15.44 6.92 6.09
C LEU A 123 15.97 5.49 6.03
N PRO A 124 17.21 5.25 5.53
CA PRO A 124 17.76 3.90 5.39
C PRO A 124 17.88 3.13 6.70
N GLU A 125 18.04 3.82 7.82
CA GLU A 125 18.16 3.20 9.15
C GLU A 125 16.89 2.54 9.67
N HIS A 126 15.75 2.78 9.03
CA HIS A 126 14.46 2.15 9.35
C HIS A 126 14.11 1.01 8.37
N GLU A 127 14.96 0.72 7.39
CA GLU A 127 14.86 -0.49 6.58
C GLU A 127 15.16 -1.71 7.47
N HIS A 128 14.35 -2.77 7.36
CA HIS A 128 14.47 -3.99 8.16
C HIS A 128 14.54 -3.71 9.68
N LEU A 129 13.77 -2.72 10.16
CA LEU A 129 13.81 -2.30 11.54
C LEU A 129 13.45 -3.46 12.49
N PRO A 130 14.31 -3.82 13.45
CA PRO A 130 14.04 -4.92 14.37
C PRO A 130 12.78 -4.66 15.21
N SER A 131 11.90 -5.67 15.36
CA SER A 131 10.61 -5.50 16.03
C SER A 131 10.70 -5.02 17.49
N ASN A 132 11.84 -5.23 18.16
CA ASN A 132 12.06 -4.72 19.52
C ASN A 132 12.23 -3.20 19.59
N ARG A 133 12.39 -2.53 18.44
CA ARG A 133 12.41 -1.06 18.28
C ARG A 133 11.01 -0.47 18.08
N CYS A 134 10.00 -1.31 17.91
CA CYS A 134 8.61 -0.95 17.69
C CYS A 134 7.78 -1.00 19.00
N GLN A 135 8.35 -0.53 20.11
CA GLN A 135 7.68 -0.55 21.42
C GLN A 135 6.75 0.64 21.62
#